data_AF-A0AA94HTX3-F1
#
_entry.id   AF-A0AA94HTX3-F1
#
_cell.length_a   1.000
_cell.length_b   1.000
_cell.length_c   1.000
_cell.angle_alpha   90.00
_cell.angle_beta   90.00
_cell.angle_gamma   90.00
#
_symmetry.space_group_name_H-M   'P 1'
#
loop_
_entity.id
_entity.type
_entity.pdbx_description
1 polymer ?
#
loop_
_entity_poly.entity_id
_entity_poly.type
_entity_poly.pdbx_seq_one_letter_code
_entity_poly.pdbx_strand_id
1 'polypeptide(L)'
;MADHDIPYLEERKLLKRWRGPLPMLANLALTLVIFAVTWWVFQDPRGIMRFYTPYVGYNYCRWWLVILIWMAYIFDFWPFKKNWIRNAHPLQKGIVLSLVSVGLMIVLIHGFFEGVLGNLAFAYFSPAQLQKLPGLTEFYAVEYAAQACMMFAVIASWISPAWLVALEGRPWENQKQPVRGFSIWLGTFCLSLVIYFMTMHNHMGILYYPWQYFTAITPPYWEDFAQTVSANFHVAWIMCCTVVVWFMEGIWERYPFCLIKTPWLRRFTTFFGIIAISLALCFFFWFMQELVWGDAIRGHKRDAAPDWRWLHVGETAIFFLVPALFLQFYGGNWPNKFSTPVNVLLRTLIVIVGGIVIYCLYYQYAHLVLGTQKGFSHPQQFPMIPMIWLINIWLINWWFMDGWPGWRREFRSVEEIRADEHAFEERSAWSPAMVPGLVVGIVAGVAVYFAIVAALPWFSAHFTLVQ
;
A
#
# COMPACT_ATOMS: atom_id res chain seq x y z
N MET A 1 34.80 2.02 -8.39
CA MET A 1 33.75 1.86 -7.36
C MET A 1 33.41 0.38 -7.32
N ALA A 2 33.65 -0.27 -6.19
CA ALA A 2 33.61 -1.73 -6.08
C ALA A 2 32.19 -2.28 -6.26
N ASP A 3 32.12 -3.49 -6.81
CA ASP A 3 30.97 -4.35 -7.16
C ASP A 3 30.00 -4.70 -5.99
N HIS A 4 30.09 -3.97 -4.87
CA HIS A 4 29.51 -4.31 -3.57
C HIS A 4 28.39 -3.35 -3.08
N ASP A 5 28.20 -2.18 -3.69
CA ASP A 5 27.27 -1.16 -3.18
C ASP A 5 25.88 -1.14 -3.86
N ILE A 6 25.62 -1.99 -4.86
CA ILE A 6 24.31 -2.07 -5.54
C ILE A 6 23.31 -2.87 -4.70
N PRO A 7 22.07 -2.38 -4.45
CA PRO A 7 21.03 -3.13 -3.76
C PRO A 7 20.70 -4.47 -4.43
N TYR A 8 20.37 -5.49 -3.65
CA TYR A 8 20.14 -6.84 -4.17
C TYR A 8 19.00 -6.92 -5.20
N LEU A 9 17.92 -6.17 -4.97
CA LEU A 9 16.77 -6.16 -5.88
C LEU A 9 17.09 -5.54 -7.25
N GLU A 10 18.04 -4.60 -7.29
CA GLU A 10 18.51 -3.94 -8.52
C GLU A 10 19.58 -4.78 -9.23
N GLU A 11 20.42 -5.47 -8.45
CA GLU A 11 21.48 -6.35 -8.95
C GLU A 11 20.91 -7.59 -9.68
N ARG A 12 19.75 -8.08 -9.24
CA ARG A 12 19.15 -9.30 -9.79
C ARG A 12 18.34 -9.02 -11.07
N LYS A 13 18.41 -9.96 -12.00
CA LYS A 13 17.56 -10.06 -13.19
C LYS A 13 16.75 -11.36 -13.10
N LEU A 14 15.43 -11.25 -13.25
CA LEU A 14 14.56 -12.43 -13.22
C LEU A 14 14.18 -12.84 -14.65
N LEU A 15 14.72 -13.97 -15.10
CA LEU A 15 14.39 -14.57 -16.39
C LEU A 15 13.29 -15.62 -16.24
N LYS A 16 12.38 -15.66 -17.21
CA LYS A 16 11.35 -16.69 -17.28
C LYS A 16 11.99 -18.07 -17.46
N ARG A 17 11.65 -19.04 -16.60
CA ARG A 17 12.09 -20.44 -16.75
C ARG A 17 11.45 -21.12 -17.95
N TRP A 18 10.21 -20.76 -18.24
CA TRP A 18 9.42 -21.33 -19.34
C TRP A 18 8.95 -20.22 -20.29
N ARG A 19 8.76 -20.58 -21.56
CA ARG A 19 8.24 -19.65 -22.56
C ARG A 19 6.76 -19.34 -22.31
N GLY A 20 6.30 -18.21 -22.84
CA GLY A 20 4.90 -17.81 -22.80
C GLY A 20 4.41 -17.40 -21.41
N PRO A 21 3.11 -17.62 -21.10
CA PRO A 21 2.49 -17.22 -19.83
C PRO A 21 2.67 -18.24 -18.70
N LEU A 22 3.27 -19.41 -18.97
CA LEU A 22 3.40 -20.49 -17.97
C LEU A 22 4.07 -20.07 -16.65
N PRO A 23 5.17 -19.28 -16.65
CA PRO A 23 5.76 -18.78 -15.41
C PRO A 23 4.78 -18.00 -14.54
N MET A 24 4.03 -17.08 -15.16
CA MET A 24 3.03 -16.26 -14.51
C MET A 24 1.91 -17.11 -13.92
N LEU A 25 1.38 -18.06 -14.70
CA LEU A 25 0.31 -18.95 -14.24
C LEU A 25 0.77 -19.85 -13.09
N ALA A 26 2.00 -20.38 -13.15
CA ALA A 26 2.55 -21.21 -12.08
C ALA A 26 2.73 -20.43 -10.76
N ASN A 27 3.25 -19.20 -10.83
CA ASN A 27 3.36 -18.35 -9.64
C ASN A 27 2.00 -17.89 -9.13
N LEU A 28 1.06 -17.56 -10.01
CA LEU A 28 -0.29 -17.20 -9.61
C LEU A 28 -0.97 -18.37 -8.89
N ALA A 29 -0.89 -19.58 -9.44
CA ALA A 29 -1.42 -20.78 -8.78
C ALA A 29 -0.78 -21.01 -7.40
N LEU A 30 0.55 -20.95 -7.32
CA LEU A 30 1.26 -21.11 -6.04
C LEU A 30 0.85 -20.06 -5.01
N THR A 31 0.85 -18.79 -5.40
CA THR A 31 0.55 -17.67 -4.50
C THR A 31 -0.91 -17.68 -4.06
N LEU A 32 -1.85 -18.09 -4.93
CA LEU A 32 -3.26 -18.27 -4.56
C LEU A 32 -3.47 -19.47 -3.63
N VAL A 33 -2.72 -20.58 -3.79
CA VAL A 33 -2.76 -21.71 -2.85
C VAL A 33 -2.23 -21.29 -1.48
N ILE A 34 -1.09 -20.59 -1.43
CA ILE A 34 -0.54 -20.04 -0.18
C ILE A 34 -1.54 -19.05 0.44
N PHE A 35 -2.16 -18.19 -0.37
CA PHE A 35 -3.21 -17.28 0.07
C PHE A 35 -4.38 -18.04 0.70
N ALA A 36 -4.95 -19.03 0.02
CA ALA A 36 -6.09 -19.78 0.53
C ALA A 36 -5.78 -20.50 1.86
N VAL A 37 -4.63 -21.15 1.96
CA VAL A 37 -4.20 -21.86 3.17
C VAL A 37 -3.98 -20.87 4.32
N THR A 38 -3.17 -19.82 4.09
CA THR A 38 -2.86 -18.85 5.15
C THR A 38 -4.05 -17.99 5.52
N TRP A 39 -4.92 -17.66 4.57
CA TRP A 39 -6.20 -17.00 4.82
C TRP A 39 -7.06 -17.86 5.76
N TRP A 40 -7.26 -19.14 5.45
CA TRP A 40 -8.06 -20.04 6.28
C TRP A 40 -7.48 -20.23 7.69
N VAL A 41 -6.16 -20.30 7.83
CA VAL A 41 -5.52 -20.43 9.16
C VAL A 41 -5.68 -19.15 9.98
N PHE A 42 -5.34 -17.99 9.42
CA PHE A 42 -5.18 -16.76 10.18
C PHE A 42 -6.40 -15.85 10.15
N GLN A 43 -6.97 -15.61 8.96
CA GLN A 43 -7.93 -14.52 8.74
C GLN A 43 -9.37 -15.02 8.65
N ASP A 44 -9.68 -16.08 7.89
CA ASP A 44 -11.06 -16.51 7.63
C ASP A 44 -11.89 -16.59 8.94
N PRO A 45 -13.05 -15.91 9.02
CA PRO A 45 -13.91 -15.95 10.20
C PRO A 45 -14.36 -17.36 10.61
N ARG A 46 -14.37 -18.31 9.66
CA ARG A 46 -14.70 -19.73 9.84
C ARG A 46 -13.45 -20.58 10.14
N GLY A 47 -12.28 -19.99 10.03
CA GLY A 47 -10.98 -20.61 10.14
C GLY A 47 -10.54 -20.92 11.57
N ILE A 48 -9.23 -21.12 11.73
CA ILE A 48 -8.61 -21.53 13.00
C ILE A 48 -8.46 -20.33 13.96
N MET A 49 -7.67 -19.33 13.57
CA MET A 49 -7.31 -18.21 14.46
C MET A 49 -8.30 -17.06 14.42
N ARG A 50 -9.03 -16.91 13.30
CA ARG A 50 -10.16 -15.97 13.15
C ARG A 50 -9.79 -14.52 13.48
N PHE A 51 -8.60 -14.08 13.06
CA PHE A 51 -8.12 -12.71 13.30
C PHE A 51 -8.89 -11.64 12.55
N TYR A 52 -9.85 -12.00 11.70
CA TYR A 52 -10.72 -11.06 11.00
C TYR A 52 -11.80 -10.46 11.92
N THR A 53 -11.42 -10.12 13.16
CA THR A 53 -11.99 -8.97 13.86
C THR A 53 -11.28 -7.75 13.26
N PRO A 54 -11.99 -6.84 12.57
CA PRO A 54 -11.42 -6.10 11.44
C PRO A 54 -10.10 -5.40 11.72
N TYR A 55 -9.91 -4.83 12.90
CA TYR A 55 -8.69 -4.09 13.21
C TYR A 55 -7.51 -4.97 13.62
N VAL A 56 -7.73 -6.11 14.30
CA VAL A 56 -6.64 -7.02 14.69
C VAL A 56 -6.01 -7.66 13.46
N GLY A 57 -6.81 -8.32 12.62
CA GLY A 57 -6.33 -8.97 11.40
C GLY A 57 -5.70 -7.98 10.44
N TYR A 58 -6.26 -6.77 10.35
CA TYR A 58 -5.69 -5.71 9.54
C TYR A 58 -4.38 -5.16 10.11
N ASN A 59 -4.26 -5.01 11.44
CA ASN A 59 -3.04 -4.55 12.11
C ASN A 59 -1.85 -5.45 11.77
N TYR A 60 -1.99 -6.78 11.93
CA TYR A 60 -0.95 -7.72 11.55
C TYR A 60 -0.65 -7.67 10.05
N CYS A 61 -1.68 -7.70 9.21
CA CYS A 61 -1.52 -7.65 7.76
C CYS A 61 -0.75 -6.41 7.29
N ARG A 62 -1.05 -5.25 7.87
CA ARG A 62 -0.44 -3.96 7.52
C ARG A 62 0.98 -3.83 8.05
N TRP A 63 1.25 -4.22 9.30
CA TRP A 63 2.62 -4.20 9.80
C TRP A 63 3.53 -5.18 9.08
N TRP A 64 3.00 -6.33 8.68
CA TRP A 64 3.77 -7.27 7.89
C TRP A 64 4.21 -6.64 6.56
N LEU A 65 3.30 -5.94 5.86
CA LEU A 65 3.61 -5.18 4.65
C LEU A 65 4.77 -4.19 4.89
N VAL A 66 4.68 -3.38 5.94
CA VAL A 66 5.70 -2.37 6.29
C VAL A 66 7.06 -3.02 6.53
N ILE A 67 7.09 -4.15 7.24
CA ILE A 67 8.34 -4.86 7.54
C ILE A 67 8.94 -5.50 6.30
N LEU A 68 8.13 -6.03 5.39
CA LEU A 68 8.62 -6.53 4.10
C LEU A 68 9.29 -5.40 3.31
N ILE A 69 8.70 -4.19 3.29
CA ILE A 69 9.30 -3.00 2.69
C ILE A 69 10.59 -2.63 3.41
N TRP A 70 10.61 -2.60 4.74
CA TRP A 70 11.82 -2.26 5.48
C TRP A 70 12.96 -3.24 5.19
N MET A 71 12.70 -4.54 5.23
CA MET A 71 13.70 -5.57 4.96
C MET A 71 14.25 -5.46 3.53
N ALA A 72 13.38 -5.28 2.53
CA ALA A 72 13.80 -5.34 1.13
C ALA A 72 14.31 -4.00 0.58
N TYR A 73 13.66 -2.88 0.91
CA TYR A 73 13.94 -1.56 0.34
C TYR A 73 14.85 -0.70 1.24
N ILE A 74 14.67 -0.74 2.57
CA ILE A 74 15.43 0.13 3.48
C ILE A 74 16.73 -0.53 3.94
N PHE A 75 16.67 -1.79 4.37
CA PHE A 75 17.80 -2.52 4.95
C PHE A 75 18.56 -3.40 3.95
N ASP A 76 18.07 -3.54 2.71
CA ASP A 76 18.67 -4.40 1.68
C ASP A 76 19.05 -5.79 2.23
N PHE A 77 18.11 -6.42 2.93
CA PHE A 77 18.23 -7.73 3.58
C PHE A 77 19.29 -7.82 4.69
N TRP A 78 19.86 -6.73 5.19
CA TRP A 78 20.68 -6.75 6.40
C TRP A 78 19.86 -7.31 7.59
N PRO A 79 20.42 -8.15 8.48
CA PRO A 79 21.84 -8.53 8.65
C PRO A 79 22.29 -9.78 7.86
N PHE A 80 21.49 -10.27 6.92
CA PHE A 80 21.88 -11.46 6.15
C PHE A 80 23.07 -11.16 5.25
N LYS A 81 24.06 -12.06 5.23
CA LYS A 81 25.22 -11.92 4.36
C LYS A 81 24.77 -11.91 2.90
N LYS A 82 25.22 -10.93 2.12
CA LYS A 82 24.92 -10.81 0.68
C LYS A 82 25.22 -12.10 -0.08
N ASN A 83 26.29 -12.81 0.27
CA ASN A 83 26.63 -14.11 -0.31
C ASN A 83 25.54 -15.18 -0.10
N TRP A 84 24.90 -15.20 1.08
CA TRP A 84 23.79 -16.12 1.36
C TRP A 84 22.54 -15.71 0.58
N ILE A 85 22.19 -14.43 0.58
CA ILE A 85 21.07 -13.89 -0.21
C ILE A 85 21.24 -14.20 -1.71
N ARG A 86 22.49 -14.15 -2.19
CA ARG A 86 22.86 -14.48 -3.57
C ARG A 86 22.91 -15.97 -3.88
N ASN A 87 23.04 -16.89 -2.94
CA ASN A 87 23.24 -18.31 -3.27
C ASN A 87 22.19 -19.26 -2.69
N ALA A 88 21.46 -18.83 -1.65
CA ALA A 88 20.42 -19.64 -1.03
C ALA A 88 19.33 -20.02 -2.04
N HIS A 89 18.80 -21.23 -1.91
CA HIS A 89 17.68 -21.67 -2.72
C HIS A 89 16.47 -20.74 -2.48
N PRO A 90 15.71 -20.33 -3.51
CA PRO A 90 14.68 -19.33 -3.32
C PRO A 90 13.58 -19.71 -2.32
N LEU A 91 13.25 -21.00 -2.20
CA LEU A 91 12.33 -21.48 -1.15
C LEU A 91 12.92 -21.31 0.26
N GLN A 92 14.19 -21.65 0.46
CA GLN A 92 14.87 -21.51 1.74
C GLN A 92 14.95 -20.03 2.14
N LYS A 93 15.34 -19.17 1.18
CA LYS A 93 15.37 -17.72 1.36
C LYS A 93 13.97 -17.17 1.70
N GLY A 94 12.96 -17.59 0.96
CA GLY A 94 11.55 -17.27 1.21
C GLY A 94 11.11 -17.60 2.63
N ILE A 95 11.31 -18.85 3.07
CA ILE A 95 10.90 -19.32 4.39
C ILE A 95 11.61 -18.55 5.50
N VAL A 96 12.94 -18.45 5.43
CA VAL A 96 13.74 -17.79 6.48
C VAL A 96 13.39 -16.31 6.60
N LEU A 97 13.35 -15.58 5.49
CA LEU A 97 13.03 -14.15 5.50
C LEU A 97 11.58 -13.89 5.93
N SER A 98 10.64 -14.77 5.54
CA SER A 98 9.25 -14.68 5.99
C SER A 98 9.14 -14.88 7.51
N LEU A 99 9.78 -15.91 8.06
CA LEU A 99 9.78 -16.16 9.51
C LEU A 99 10.40 -14.99 10.29
N VAL A 100 11.51 -14.43 9.81
CA VAL A 100 12.12 -13.24 10.41
C VAL A 100 11.18 -12.04 10.34
N SER A 101 10.52 -11.81 9.19
CA SER A 101 9.56 -10.70 9.07
C SER A 101 8.38 -10.83 10.03
N VAL A 102 7.87 -12.05 10.27
CA VAL A 102 6.81 -12.31 11.26
C VAL A 102 7.32 -12.09 12.68
N GLY A 103 8.53 -12.55 13.00
CA GLY A 103 9.15 -12.29 14.31
C GLY A 103 9.33 -10.79 14.59
N LEU A 104 9.84 -10.03 13.61
CA LEU A 104 9.95 -8.57 13.71
C LEU A 104 8.60 -7.90 13.89
N MET A 105 7.55 -8.39 13.22
CA MET A 105 6.19 -7.87 13.35
C MET A 105 5.65 -8.05 14.77
N ILE A 106 5.80 -9.25 15.32
CA ILE A 106 5.37 -9.56 16.68
C ILE A 106 6.11 -8.69 17.70
N VAL A 107 7.44 -8.56 17.56
CA VAL A 107 8.26 -7.70 18.44
C VAL A 107 7.83 -6.24 18.34
N LEU A 108 7.51 -5.76 17.14
CA LEU A 108 7.08 -4.37 16.94
C LEU A 108 5.70 -4.11 17.56
N ILE A 109 4.71 -4.96 17.28
CA ILE A 109 3.34 -4.79 17.79
C ILE A 109 3.31 -4.98 19.32
N HIS A 110 3.73 -6.14 19.81
CA HIS A 110 3.57 -6.49 21.23
C HIS A 110 4.70 -5.95 22.10
N GLY A 111 5.94 -5.93 21.58
CA GLY A 111 7.09 -5.41 22.33
C GLY A 111 7.12 -3.89 22.37
N PHE A 112 7.09 -3.23 21.21
CA PHE A 112 7.22 -1.77 21.14
C PHE A 112 5.89 -1.04 21.33
N PHE A 113 4.86 -1.31 20.51
CA PHE A 113 3.60 -0.56 20.61
C PHE A 113 2.82 -0.87 21.89
N GLU A 114 2.51 -2.13 22.18
CA GLU A 114 1.76 -2.49 23.39
C GLU A 114 2.64 -2.41 24.63
N GLY A 115 3.84 -3.01 24.58
CA GLY A 115 4.75 -3.15 25.71
C GLY A 115 5.37 -1.85 26.19
N VAL A 116 5.94 -1.05 25.28
CA VAL A 116 6.63 0.20 25.60
C VAL A 116 5.70 1.40 25.48
N LEU A 117 5.22 1.74 24.28
CA LEU A 117 4.40 2.93 24.08
C LEU A 117 3.06 2.87 24.83
N GLY A 118 2.40 1.72 24.80
CA GLY A 118 1.10 1.49 25.41
C GLY A 118 1.13 1.60 26.93
N ASN A 119 2.16 1.05 27.56
CA ASN A 119 2.28 1.05 29.02
C ASN A 119 2.96 2.29 29.60
N LEU A 120 3.81 2.99 28.84
CA LEU A 120 4.63 4.10 29.35
C LEU A 120 4.23 5.48 28.81
N ALA A 121 3.53 5.55 27.68
CA ALA A 121 3.19 6.82 27.03
C ALA A 121 1.69 6.97 26.74
N PHE A 122 1.17 6.25 25.73
CA PHE A 122 -0.21 6.39 25.27
C PHE A 122 -1.00 5.12 25.54
N ALA A 123 -1.87 5.16 26.55
CA ALA A 123 -2.65 4.01 27.02
C ALA A 123 -3.45 3.30 25.91
N TYR A 124 -3.90 4.02 24.89
CA TYR A 124 -4.68 3.44 23.81
C TYR A 124 -3.91 2.47 22.91
N PHE A 125 -2.58 2.36 23.00
CA PHE A 125 -1.84 1.28 22.32
C PHE A 125 -1.81 -0.04 23.10
N SER A 126 -2.25 -0.06 24.36
CA SER A 126 -2.23 -1.27 25.20
C SER A 126 -3.66 -1.70 25.55
N PRO A 127 -4.11 -2.89 25.11
CA PRO A 127 -5.40 -3.44 25.52
C PRO A 127 -5.54 -3.51 27.04
N ALA A 128 -4.47 -3.89 27.76
CA ALA A 128 -4.47 -4.00 29.21
C ALA A 128 -4.64 -2.65 29.92
N GLN A 129 -4.14 -1.55 29.33
CA GLN A 129 -4.36 -0.20 29.89
C GLN A 129 -5.76 0.30 29.57
N LEU A 130 -6.25 0.04 28.35
CA LEU A 130 -7.61 0.38 27.93
C LEU A 130 -8.68 -0.30 28.78
N GLN A 131 -8.50 -1.56 29.16
CA GLN A 131 -9.42 -2.30 30.03
C GLN A 131 -9.56 -1.71 31.44
N LYS A 132 -8.66 -0.82 31.87
CA LYS A 132 -8.80 -0.11 33.16
C LYS A 132 -9.89 0.97 33.10
N LEU A 133 -10.33 1.36 31.90
CA LEU A 133 -11.41 2.32 31.73
C LEU A 133 -12.76 1.67 32.03
N PRO A 134 -13.64 2.31 32.83
CA PRO A 134 -14.96 1.78 33.10
C PRO A 134 -15.78 1.58 31.83
N GLY A 135 -16.38 0.40 31.68
CA GLY A 135 -17.30 0.09 30.57
C GLY A 135 -16.64 -0.39 29.28
N LEU A 136 -15.31 -0.46 29.21
CA LEU A 136 -14.61 -1.01 28.05
C LEU A 136 -14.37 -2.51 28.20
N THR A 137 -14.94 -3.31 27.30
CA THR A 137 -14.73 -4.77 27.29
C THR A 137 -13.37 -5.13 26.69
N GLU A 138 -12.90 -6.34 26.98
CA GLU A 138 -11.66 -6.88 26.38
C GLU A 138 -11.66 -6.79 24.85
N PHE A 139 -12.78 -7.15 24.22
CA PHE A 139 -12.94 -7.09 22.77
C PHE A 139 -12.70 -5.67 22.22
N TYR A 140 -13.36 -4.65 22.78
CA TYR A 140 -13.19 -3.27 22.31
C TYR A 140 -11.80 -2.72 22.63
N ALA A 141 -11.22 -3.07 23.78
CA ALA A 141 -9.86 -2.68 24.13
C ALA A 141 -8.83 -3.22 23.13
N VAL A 142 -8.97 -4.47 22.71
CA VAL A 142 -8.11 -5.09 21.70
C VAL A 142 -8.31 -4.43 20.33
N GLU A 143 -9.55 -4.22 19.89
CA GLU A 143 -9.84 -3.58 18.60
C GLU A 143 -9.33 -2.14 18.54
N TYR A 144 -9.49 -1.34 19.60
CA TYR A 144 -8.99 0.04 19.64
C TYR A 144 -7.47 0.11 19.68
N ALA A 145 -6.80 -0.75 20.45
CA ALA A 145 -5.34 -0.81 20.45
C ALA A 145 -4.79 -1.25 19.09
N ALA A 146 -5.41 -2.26 18.48
CA ALA A 146 -5.06 -2.72 17.14
C ALA A 146 -5.28 -1.60 16.11
N GLN A 147 -6.38 -0.85 16.20
CA GLN A 147 -6.65 0.29 15.32
C GLN A 147 -5.58 1.39 15.48
N ALA A 148 -5.20 1.73 16.72
CA ALA A 148 -4.15 2.70 17.00
C ALA A 148 -2.83 2.33 16.32
N CYS A 149 -2.42 1.07 16.52
CA CYS A 149 -1.19 0.51 16.00
C CYS A 149 -1.23 0.44 14.46
N MET A 150 -2.36 0.02 13.90
CA MET A 150 -2.58 -0.10 12.46
C MET A 150 -2.53 1.27 11.76
N MET A 151 -3.12 2.31 12.36
CA MET A 151 -3.10 3.66 11.80
C MET A 151 -1.68 4.21 11.67
N PHE A 152 -0.78 3.84 12.58
CA PHE A 152 0.65 4.14 12.43
C PHE A 152 1.26 3.37 11.26
N ALA A 153 0.93 2.09 11.10
CA ALA A 153 1.39 1.27 9.98
C ALA A 153 0.92 1.83 8.62
N VAL A 154 -0.29 2.39 8.54
CA VAL A 154 -0.81 3.06 7.34
C VAL A 154 0.08 4.23 6.94
N ILE A 155 0.51 5.07 7.89
CA ILE A 155 1.45 6.16 7.64
C ILE A 155 2.82 5.62 7.21
N ALA A 156 3.39 4.67 7.96
CA ALA A 156 4.72 4.12 7.67
C ALA A 156 4.78 3.46 6.27
N SER A 157 3.70 2.78 5.87
CA SER A 157 3.63 2.04 4.60
C SER A 157 3.73 2.90 3.34
N TRP A 158 3.48 4.22 3.40
CA TRP A 158 3.71 5.11 2.27
C TRP A 158 4.99 5.94 2.43
N ILE A 159 5.32 6.42 3.64
CA ILE A 159 6.51 7.25 3.86
C ILE A 159 7.79 6.45 3.60
N SER A 160 7.85 5.22 4.11
CA SER A 160 9.03 4.36 3.94
C SER A 160 9.40 4.14 2.47
N PRO A 161 8.48 3.70 1.58
CA PRO A 161 8.82 3.61 0.15
C PRO A 161 8.94 4.98 -0.52
N ALA A 162 8.13 5.99 -0.16
CA ALA A 162 8.25 7.34 -0.74
C ALA A 162 9.63 7.96 -0.49
N TRP A 163 10.28 7.66 0.63
CA TRP A 163 11.64 8.15 0.90
C TRP A 163 12.67 7.64 -0.11
N LEU A 164 12.49 6.42 -0.61
CA LEU A 164 13.38 5.83 -1.60
C LEU A 164 12.96 6.19 -3.03
N VAL A 165 11.67 6.14 -3.32
CA VAL A 165 11.11 6.42 -4.66
C VAL A 165 11.18 7.90 -5.00
N ALA A 166 10.79 8.77 -4.07
CA ALA A 166 10.71 10.21 -4.31
C ALA A 166 11.94 10.98 -3.82
N LEU A 167 12.52 10.61 -2.67
CA LEU A 167 13.66 11.33 -2.09
C LEU A 167 15.02 10.67 -2.36
N GLU A 168 15.04 9.55 -3.10
CA GLU A 168 16.24 8.85 -3.56
C GLU A 168 17.16 8.44 -2.39
N GLY A 169 16.60 8.20 -1.19
CA GLY A 169 17.35 7.77 -0.01
C GLY A 169 18.16 8.86 0.70
N ARG A 170 18.01 10.13 0.31
CA ARG A 170 18.75 11.26 0.90
C ARG A 170 18.30 11.59 2.33
N PRO A 171 19.20 12.15 3.18
CA PRO A 171 20.62 12.45 2.93
C PRO A 171 21.58 11.27 3.20
N TRP A 172 21.05 10.04 3.31
CA TRP A 172 21.83 8.86 3.70
C TRP A 172 22.17 7.95 2.51
N GLU A 173 22.06 8.44 1.29
CA GLU A 173 22.21 7.65 0.07
C GLU A 173 23.60 7.02 -0.04
N ASN A 174 24.63 7.71 0.44
CA ASN A 174 26.03 7.27 0.37
C ASN A 174 26.46 6.42 1.58
N GLN A 175 25.55 6.16 2.52
CA GLN A 175 25.86 5.35 3.70
C GLN A 175 25.74 3.86 3.38
N LYS A 176 26.56 3.04 4.05
CA LYS A 176 26.48 1.58 3.95
C LYS A 176 25.46 1.03 4.95
N GLN A 177 24.95 -0.18 4.69
CA GLN A 177 24.19 -0.91 5.70
C GLN A 177 25.11 -1.29 6.88
N PRO A 178 24.63 -1.20 8.13
CA PRO A 178 23.25 -0.92 8.52
C PRO A 178 22.93 0.56 8.75
N VAL A 179 23.92 1.46 8.67
CA VAL A 179 23.75 2.89 9.00
C VAL A 179 22.70 3.54 8.11
N ARG A 180 22.73 3.26 6.80
CA ARG A 180 21.71 3.74 5.86
C ARG A 180 20.30 3.30 6.25
N GLY A 181 20.12 2.00 6.50
CA GLY A 181 18.82 1.44 6.87
C GLY A 181 18.27 2.03 8.15
N PHE A 182 19.06 2.06 9.23
CA PHE A 182 18.61 2.64 10.51
C PHE A 182 18.35 4.15 10.42
N SER A 183 19.12 4.89 9.64
CA SER A 183 18.93 6.34 9.51
C SER A 183 17.65 6.69 8.76
N ILE A 184 17.39 6.03 7.62
CA ILE A 184 16.13 6.20 6.87
C ILE A 184 14.96 5.70 7.71
N TRP A 185 15.09 4.53 8.34
CA TRP A 185 14.05 3.97 9.19
C TRP A 185 13.70 4.93 10.33
N LEU A 186 14.69 5.41 11.10
CA LEU A 186 14.45 6.34 12.21
C LEU A 186 13.87 7.66 11.72
N GLY A 187 14.40 8.24 10.64
CA GLY A 187 13.88 9.49 10.07
C GLY A 187 12.43 9.38 9.61
N THR A 188 12.11 8.32 8.87
CA THR A 188 10.74 8.07 8.41
C THR A 188 9.80 7.67 9.56
N PHE A 189 10.28 6.98 10.58
CA PHE A 189 9.51 6.63 11.77
C PHE A 189 9.19 7.86 12.63
N CYS A 190 10.16 8.74 12.88
CA CYS A 190 9.95 10.01 13.57
C CYS A 190 8.97 10.91 12.80
N LEU A 191 9.10 11.01 11.48
CA LEU A 191 8.14 11.74 10.65
C LEU A 191 6.74 11.11 10.74
N SER A 192 6.64 9.78 10.70
CA SER A 192 5.37 9.05 10.85
C SER A 192 4.71 9.37 12.19
N LEU A 193 5.49 9.50 13.27
CA LEU A 193 5.00 9.87 14.59
C LEU A 193 4.39 11.28 14.61
N VAL A 194 5.07 12.26 14.00
CA VAL A 194 4.52 13.64 13.88
C VAL A 194 3.21 13.62 13.10
N ILE A 195 3.18 12.94 11.95
CA ILE A 195 1.96 12.82 11.14
C ILE A 195 0.86 12.10 11.91
N TYR A 196 1.19 11.06 12.69
CA TYR A 196 0.22 10.34 13.53
C TYR A 196 -0.45 11.29 14.53
N PHE A 197 0.30 12.17 15.20
CA PHE A 197 -0.29 13.16 16.10
C PHE A 197 -1.21 14.14 15.37
N MET A 198 -0.84 14.56 14.16
CA MET A 198 -1.62 15.50 13.35
C MET A 198 -2.87 14.88 12.71
N THR A 199 -2.93 13.56 12.55
CA THR A 199 -3.96 12.92 11.69
C THR A 199 -4.77 11.82 12.37
N MET A 200 -4.19 11.13 13.36
CA MET A 200 -4.80 9.94 13.98
C MET A 200 -5.06 10.15 15.48
N HIS A 201 -4.16 10.85 16.19
CA HIS A 201 -4.24 10.99 17.65
C HIS A 201 -5.56 11.63 18.13
N ASN A 202 -6.04 12.67 17.44
CA ASN A 202 -7.30 13.33 17.82
C ASN A 202 -8.50 12.39 17.74
N HIS A 203 -8.53 11.47 16.77
CA HIS A 203 -9.53 10.41 16.68
C HIS A 203 -9.40 9.43 17.85
N MET A 204 -8.19 8.99 18.19
CA MET A 204 -7.96 8.10 19.33
C MET A 204 -8.42 8.74 20.65
N GLY A 205 -8.22 10.05 20.81
CA GLY A 205 -8.60 10.80 22.01
C GLY A 205 -10.11 10.88 22.27
N ILE A 206 -10.96 10.60 21.28
CA ILE A 206 -12.43 10.64 21.39
C ILE A 206 -13.12 9.27 21.30
N LEU A 207 -12.36 8.19 21.08
CA LEU A 207 -12.91 6.84 20.90
C LEU A 207 -13.54 6.26 22.17
N TYR A 208 -13.15 6.74 23.34
CA TYR A 208 -13.62 6.24 24.63
C TYR A 208 -13.91 7.40 25.58
N TYR A 209 -14.82 7.16 26.53
CA TYR A 209 -15.22 8.16 27.53
C TYR A 209 -14.40 8.01 28.82
N PRO A 210 -13.97 9.11 29.47
CA PRO A 210 -14.07 10.49 29.00
C PRO A 210 -13.09 10.78 27.86
N TRP A 211 -13.46 11.69 26.95
CA TRP A 211 -12.56 12.13 25.89
C TRP A 211 -11.31 12.79 26.47
N GLN A 212 -10.19 12.64 25.78
CA GLN A 212 -8.87 13.11 26.20
C GLN A 212 -8.63 14.58 25.82
N TYR A 213 -9.50 15.48 26.29
CA TYR A 213 -9.50 16.92 25.95
C TYR A 213 -8.17 17.64 26.22
N PHE A 214 -7.36 17.15 27.17
CA PHE A 214 -6.07 17.78 27.51
C PHE A 214 -4.94 17.48 26.51
N THR A 215 -5.05 16.38 25.76
CA THR A 215 -3.97 15.90 24.88
C THR A 215 -4.39 15.85 23.41
N ALA A 216 -5.69 15.83 23.13
CA ALA A 216 -6.25 15.77 21.79
C ALA A 216 -7.05 17.05 21.46
N ILE A 217 -6.95 17.48 20.20
CA ILE A 217 -7.83 18.52 19.65
C ILE A 217 -9.21 17.89 19.44
N THR A 218 -10.20 18.40 20.17
CA THR A 218 -11.55 17.83 20.23
C THR A 218 -12.60 18.94 20.09
N PRO A 219 -13.44 18.91 19.04
CA PRO A 219 -13.40 17.96 17.94
C PRO A 219 -12.16 18.12 17.03
N PRO A 220 -11.80 17.08 16.25
CA PRO A 220 -10.69 17.19 15.30
C PRO A 220 -10.93 18.28 14.24
N TYR A 221 -9.86 18.94 13.77
CA TYR A 221 -9.95 20.06 12.81
C TYR A 221 -10.56 19.69 11.45
N TRP A 222 -10.73 18.39 11.16
CA TRP A 222 -11.35 17.92 9.93
C TRP A 222 -12.85 17.66 10.05
N GLU A 223 -13.44 17.77 11.24
CA GLU A 223 -14.85 17.45 11.45
C GLU A 223 -15.76 18.22 10.48
N ASP A 224 -15.54 19.54 10.34
CA ASP A 224 -16.43 20.40 9.57
C ASP A 224 -16.39 20.11 8.07
N PHE A 225 -15.21 19.86 7.49
CA PHE A 225 -15.10 19.65 6.04
C PHE A 225 -15.22 18.17 5.64
N ALA A 226 -14.82 17.23 6.52
CA ALA A 226 -14.94 15.79 6.25
C ALA A 226 -16.27 15.21 6.75
N GLN A 227 -17.07 16.00 7.47
CA GLN A 227 -18.37 15.61 8.06
C GLN A 227 -18.27 14.37 8.97
N THR A 228 -17.09 14.15 9.56
CA THR A 228 -16.79 13.03 10.46
C THR A 228 -15.68 13.38 11.44
N VAL A 229 -15.77 12.84 12.64
CA VAL A 229 -14.68 12.88 13.63
C VAL A 229 -13.70 11.71 13.45
N SER A 230 -14.03 10.76 12.57
CA SER A 230 -13.21 9.58 12.32
C SER A 230 -11.92 9.92 11.58
N ALA A 231 -10.80 9.34 12.00
CA ALA A 231 -9.55 9.41 11.24
C ALA A 231 -9.58 8.64 9.91
N ASN A 232 -10.69 7.99 9.56
CA ASN A 232 -10.87 7.36 8.25
C ASN A 232 -10.69 8.34 7.09
N PHE A 233 -10.97 9.64 7.28
CA PHE A 233 -10.61 10.67 6.30
C PHE A 233 -9.11 10.67 6.00
N HIS A 234 -8.26 10.61 7.04
CA HIS A 234 -6.82 10.55 6.86
C HIS A 234 -6.35 9.22 6.29
N VAL A 235 -6.97 8.12 6.73
CA VAL A 235 -6.73 6.80 6.12
C VAL A 235 -6.99 6.86 4.61
N ALA A 236 -8.09 7.48 4.16
CA ALA A 236 -8.45 7.56 2.74
C ALA A 236 -7.33 8.09 1.84
N TRP A 237 -6.81 9.28 2.12
CA TRP A 237 -5.79 9.88 1.27
C TRP A 237 -4.41 9.27 1.48
N ILE A 238 -4.08 8.81 2.69
CA ILE A 238 -2.80 8.13 2.96
C ILE A 238 -2.74 6.79 2.22
N MET A 239 -3.86 6.07 2.17
CA MET A 239 -3.98 4.84 1.38
C MET A 239 -3.80 5.14 -0.11
N CYS A 240 -4.39 6.23 -0.61
CA CYS A 240 -4.12 6.70 -1.97
C CYS A 240 -2.62 7.04 -2.18
N CYS A 241 -1.92 7.60 -1.18
CA CYS A 241 -0.46 7.79 -1.24
C CYS A 241 0.28 6.47 -1.40
N THR A 242 -0.06 5.44 -0.63
CA THR A 242 0.55 4.12 -0.78
C THR A 242 0.40 3.61 -2.22
N VAL A 243 -0.80 3.68 -2.78
CA VAL A 243 -1.07 3.19 -4.14
C VAL A 243 -0.30 3.99 -5.19
N VAL A 244 -0.33 5.32 -5.11
CA VAL A 244 0.35 6.19 -6.08
C VAL A 244 1.87 6.03 -6.01
N VAL A 245 2.46 5.84 -4.82
CA VAL A 245 3.91 5.53 -4.70
C VAL A 245 4.27 4.27 -5.50
N TRP A 246 3.47 3.22 -5.41
CA TRP A 246 3.70 1.99 -6.17
C TRP A 246 3.38 2.15 -7.66
N PHE A 247 2.45 3.03 -8.04
CA PHE A 247 2.27 3.38 -9.44
C PHE A 247 3.50 4.09 -9.99
N MET A 248 4.00 5.09 -9.26
CA MET A 248 5.22 5.83 -9.60
C MET A 248 6.41 4.87 -9.75
N GLU A 249 6.63 3.97 -8.80
CA GLU A 249 7.78 3.05 -8.84
C GLU A 249 7.60 1.91 -9.86
N GLY A 250 6.36 1.47 -10.10
CA GLY A 250 6.05 0.31 -10.94
C GLY A 250 5.60 0.68 -12.34
N ILE A 251 4.29 0.80 -12.51
CA ILE A 251 3.66 0.93 -13.84
C ILE A 251 3.98 2.24 -14.56
N TRP A 252 4.32 3.30 -13.81
CA TRP A 252 4.63 4.64 -14.34
C TRP A 252 6.13 4.87 -14.53
N GLU A 253 7.01 4.01 -14.04
CA GLU A 253 8.47 4.12 -14.23
C GLU A 253 9.02 5.52 -13.87
N ARG A 254 8.49 6.12 -12.80
CA ARG A 254 8.79 7.46 -12.29
C ARG A 254 8.41 8.63 -13.21
N TYR A 255 7.71 8.37 -14.32
CA TYR A 255 7.13 9.39 -15.19
C TYR A 255 5.94 10.10 -14.51
N PRO A 256 5.74 11.42 -14.71
CA PRO A 256 6.56 12.35 -15.51
C PRO A 256 7.72 12.97 -14.74
N PHE A 257 7.84 12.73 -13.43
CA PHE A 257 8.82 13.46 -12.61
C PHE A 257 10.28 13.12 -12.96
N CYS A 258 10.54 11.94 -13.55
CA CYS A 258 11.85 11.59 -14.09
C CYS A 258 12.36 12.59 -15.16
N LEU A 259 11.47 13.33 -15.83
CA LEU A 259 11.84 14.36 -16.81
C LEU A 259 12.54 15.58 -16.19
N ILE A 260 12.39 15.78 -14.86
CA ILE A 260 12.99 16.90 -14.15
C ILE A 260 14.48 16.62 -13.92
N LYS A 261 15.33 17.36 -14.65
CA LYS A 261 16.79 17.20 -14.59
C LYS A 261 17.38 17.68 -13.26
N THR A 262 16.84 18.75 -12.69
CA THR A 262 17.33 19.34 -11.44
C THR A 262 17.01 18.42 -10.26
N PRO A 263 18.00 17.76 -9.61
CA PRO A 263 17.71 16.65 -8.70
C PRO A 263 16.91 17.04 -7.46
N TRP A 264 17.16 18.21 -6.86
CA TRP A 264 16.39 18.64 -5.68
C TRP A 264 14.93 18.94 -6.04
N LEU A 265 14.71 19.60 -7.19
CA LEU A 265 13.38 19.95 -7.66
C LEU A 265 12.62 18.70 -8.07
N ARG A 266 13.28 17.73 -8.72
CA ARG A 266 12.70 16.42 -9.02
C ARG A 266 12.20 15.77 -7.75
N ARG A 267 13.06 15.60 -6.74
CA ARG A 267 12.70 14.94 -5.47
C ARG A 267 11.55 15.64 -4.75
N PHE A 268 11.61 16.97 -4.65
CA PHE A 268 10.54 17.77 -4.06
C PHE A 268 9.22 17.59 -4.83
N THR A 269 9.26 17.73 -6.15
CA THR A 269 8.08 17.63 -7.01
C THR A 269 7.52 16.21 -7.04
N THR A 270 8.35 15.17 -7.04
CA THR A 270 7.90 13.77 -6.94
C THR A 270 7.21 13.53 -5.60
N PHE A 271 7.79 13.97 -4.48
CA PHE A 271 7.24 13.72 -3.15
C PHE A 271 5.89 14.42 -2.96
N PHE A 272 5.82 15.72 -3.24
CA PHE A 272 4.56 16.47 -3.13
C PHE A 272 3.59 16.18 -4.28
N GLY A 273 4.10 15.78 -5.44
CA GLY A 273 3.29 15.35 -6.59
C GLY A 273 2.54 14.05 -6.30
N ILE A 274 3.17 13.08 -5.63
CA ILE A 274 2.48 11.89 -5.10
C ILE A 274 1.32 12.32 -4.21
N ILE A 275 1.57 13.20 -3.23
CA ILE A 275 0.51 13.68 -2.31
C ILE A 275 -0.62 14.37 -3.07
N ALA A 276 -0.30 15.24 -4.03
CA ALA A 276 -1.30 15.97 -4.82
C ALA A 276 -2.16 15.02 -5.68
N ILE A 277 -1.54 14.05 -6.36
CA ILE A 277 -2.25 13.02 -7.14
C ILE A 277 -3.13 12.17 -6.23
N SER A 278 -2.63 11.79 -5.05
CA SER A 278 -3.37 10.99 -4.08
C SER A 278 -4.56 11.73 -3.46
N LEU A 279 -4.43 13.03 -3.18
CA LEU A 279 -5.57 13.85 -2.74
C LEU A 279 -6.62 13.97 -3.85
N ALA A 280 -6.19 14.23 -5.10
CA ALA A 280 -7.11 14.27 -6.24
C ALA A 280 -7.85 12.93 -6.42
N LEU A 281 -7.14 11.81 -6.31
CA LEU A 281 -7.72 10.47 -6.37
C LEU A 281 -8.69 10.22 -5.21
N CYS A 282 -8.33 10.63 -4.00
CA CYS A 282 -9.15 10.49 -2.79
C CYS A 282 -10.49 11.21 -2.95
N PHE A 283 -10.46 12.50 -3.33
CA PHE A 283 -11.68 13.28 -3.55
C PHE A 283 -12.47 12.79 -4.76
N PHE A 284 -11.80 12.32 -5.82
CA PHE A 284 -12.48 11.72 -6.96
C PHE A 284 -13.28 10.48 -6.56
N PHE A 285 -12.68 9.55 -5.79
CA PHE A 285 -13.40 8.36 -5.31
C PHE A 285 -14.48 8.68 -4.30
N TRP A 286 -14.30 9.71 -3.48
CA TRP A 286 -15.37 10.21 -2.61
C TRP A 286 -16.56 10.69 -3.43
N PHE A 287 -16.31 11.59 -4.39
CA PHE A 287 -17.34 12.15 -5.27
C PHE A 287 -18.02 11.05 -6.11
N MET A 288 -17.26 10.08 -6.60
CA MET A 288 -17.81 8.92 -7.29
C MET A 288 -18.82 8.15 -6.41
N GLN A 289 -18.54 7.97 -5.12
CA GLN A 289 -19.47 7.32 -4.20
C GLN A 289 -20.75 8.16 -3.99
N GLU A 290 -20.65 9.49 -3.92
CA GLU A 290 -21.83 10.37 -3.83
C GLU A 290 -22.71 10.27 -5.08
N LEU A 291 -22.10 10.22 -6.28
CA LEU A 291 -22.83 10.02 -7.53
C LEU A 291 -23.54 8.65 -7.60
N VAL A 292 -22.96 7.62 -6.99
CA VAL A 292 -23.47 6.25 -7.06
C VAL A 292 -24.54 5.98 -6.00
N TRP A 293 -24.31 6.44 -4.76
CA TRP A 293 -25.13 6.10 -3.59
C TRP A 293 -25.82 7.29 -2.92
N GLY A 294 -25.70 8.49 -3.48
CA GLY A 294 -26.23 9.73 -2.89
C GLY A 294 -25.39 10.30 -1.76
N ASP A 295 -25.88 11.39 -1.18
CA ASP A 295 -25.19 12.22 -0.19
C ASP A 295 -24.78 11.42 1.06
N ALA A 296 -23.58 11.68 1.55
CA ALA A 296 -23.11 11.15 2.82
C ALA A 296 -23.71 11.96 3.98
N ILE A 297 -24.46 11.30 4.87
CA ILE A 297 -25.19 11.92 5.98
C ILE A 297 -24.72 11.33 7.30
N ARG A 298 -24.19 12.18 8.18
CA ARG A 298 -23.74 11.78 9.52
C ARG A 298 -24.91 11.24 10.34
N GLY A 299 -24.70 10.10 11.01
CA GLY A 299 -25.72 9.44 11.84
C GLY A 299 -26.76 8.63 11.06
N HIS A 300 -26.66 8.56 9.73
CA HIS A 300 -27.49 7.68 8.91
C HIS A 300 -26.98 6.22 8.96
N LYS A 301 -27.61 5.32 8.18
CA LYS A 301 -27.11 3.96 7.94
C LYS A 301 -25.63 3.99 7.55
N ARG A 302 -24.88 2.95 7.92
CA ARG A 302 -23.41 2.88 7.78
C ARG A 302 -22.92 3.09 6.35
N ASP A 303 -23.67 2.66 5.35
CA ASP A 303 -23.40 2.89 3.93
C ASP A 303 -23.60 4.35 3.49
N ALA A 304 -24.34 5.17 4.22
CA ALA A 304 -24.45 6.61 4.00
C ALA A 304 -23.57 7.42 4.96
N ALA A 305 -22.90 6.76 5.92
CA ALA A 305 -22.15 7.45 6.95
C ALA A 305 -20.79 7.93 6.41
N PRO A 306 -20.42 9.21 6.62
CA PRO A 306 -19.18 9.77 6.09
C PRO A 306 -17.90 9.02 6.52
N ASP A 307 -17.87 8.50 7.74
CA ASP A 307 -16.73 7.72 8.26
C ASP A 307 -16.45 6.45 7.44
N TRP A 308 -17.49 5.73 7.02
CA TRP A 308 -17.34 4.56 6.17
C TRP A 308 -17.00 4.94 4.73
N ARG A 309 -17.62 6.00 4.18
CA ARG A 309 -17.32 6.47 2.82
C ARG A 309 -15.84 6.81 2.64
N TRP A 310 -15.22 7.43 3.64
CA TRP A 310 -13.80 7.79 3.60
C TRP A 310 -12.94 6.53 3.68
N LEU A 311 -13.30 5.59 4.56
CA LEU A 311 -12.63 4.30 4.62
C LEU A 311 -12.71 3.57 3.27
N HIS A 312 -13.89 3.59 2.64
CA HIS A 312 -14.17 2.91 1.39
C HIS A 312 -13.41 3.54 0.19
N VAL A 313 -13.06 4.84 0.25
CA VAL A 313 -12.11 5.45 -0.69
C VAL A 313 -10.75 4.74 -0.62
N GLY A 314 -10.22 4.56 0.60
CA GLY A 314 -8.95 3.86 0.81
C GLY A 314 -8.99 2.40 0.35
N GLU A 315 -10.11 1.72 0.61
CA GLU A 315 -10.39 0.37 0.11
C GLU A 315 -10.40 0.30 -1.41
N THR A 316 -11.12 1.22 -2.04
CA THR A 316 -11.23 1.36 -3.49
C THR A 316 -9.86 1.50 -4.13
N ALA A 317 -8.99 2.35 -3.58
CA ALA A 317 -7.64 2.53 -4.09
C ALA A 317 -6.81 1.24 -4.12
N ILE A 318 -6.92 0.38 -3.09
CA ILE A 318 -6.14 -0.87 -3.03
C ILE A 318 -6.55 -1.86 -4.11
N PHE A 319 -7.83 -1.88 -4.52
CA PHE A 319 -8.25 -2.73 -5.64
C PHE A 319 -7.46 -2.47 -6.91
N PHE A 320 -7.03 -1.22 -7.14
CA PHE A 320 -6.16 -0.86 -8.26
C PHE A 320 -4.67 -1.18 -8.01
N LEU A 321 -4.24 -1.29 -6.76
CA LEU A 321 -2.87 -1.68 -6.44
C LEU A 321 -2.57 -3.14 -6.81
N VAL A 322 -3.53 -4.05 -6.59
CA VAL A 322 -3.38 -5.47 -6.89
C VAL A 322 -3.00 -5.73 -8.37
N PRO A 323 -3.79 -5.29 -9.38
CA PRO A 323 -3.42 -5.51 -10.78
C PRO A 323 -2.14 -4.75 -11.16
N ALA A 324 -1.82 -3.61 -10.55
CA ALA A 324 -0.58 -2.89 -10.81
C ALA A 324 0.65 -3.69 -10.39
N LEU A 325 0.66 -4.24 -9.17
CA LEU A 325 1.73 -5.08 -8.68
C LEU A 325 1.80 -6.41 -9.45
N PHE A 326 0.65 -6.99 -9.81
CA PHE A 326 0.63 -8.18 -10.66
C PHE A 326 1.28 -7.93 -12.02
N LEU A 327 0.94 -6.81 -12.66
CA LEU A 327 1.49 -6.41 -13.96
C LEU A 327 3.00 -6.15 -13.87
N GLN A 328 3.44 -5.48 -12.81
CA GLN A 328 4.86 -5.19 -12.55
C GLN A 328 5.66 -6.47 -12.30
N PHE A 329 5.21 -7.34 -11.39
CA PHE A 329 5.94 -8.54 -11.01
C PHE A 329 5.80 -9.63 -12.07
N TYR A 330 4.59 -10.08 -12.36
CA TYR A 330 4.38 -11.29 -13.17
C TYR A 330 4.12 -10.98 -14.64
N GLY A 331 3.59 -9.79 -14.94
CA GLY A 331 3.32 -9.32 -16.31
C GLY A 331 4.54 -8.76 -17.05
N GLY A 332 5.70 -8.63 -16.39
CA GLY A 332 6.89 -8.03 -16.98
C GLY A 332 6.71 -6.55 -17.34
N ASN A 333 5.85 -5.86 -16.59
CA ASN A 333 5.42 -4.47 -16.82
C ASN A 333 4.97 -4.22 -18.27
N TRP A 334 4.26 -5.18 -18.86
CA TRP A 334 3.73 -5.05 -20.23
C TRP A 334 2.58 -4.02 -20.28
N PRO A 335 2.42 -3.25 -21.39
CA PRO A 335 3.26 -3.18 -22.58
C PRO A 335 4.55 -2.37 -22.41
N ASN A 336 5.58 -2.71 -23.20
CA ASN A 336 6.92 -2.10 -23.15
C ASN A 336 7.49 -1.73 -24.54
N LYS A 337 6.67 -1.81 -25.59
CA LYS A 337 7.11 -1.61 -26.99
C LYS A 337 6.90 -0.19 -27.50
N PHE A 338 6.05 0.60 -26.86
CA PHE A 338 5.72 1.97 -27.29
C PHE A 338 6.61 3.00 -26.57
N SER A 339 6.37 4.28 -26.81
CA SER A 339 6.97 5.36 -26.03
C SER A 339 6.54 5.29 -24.57
N THR A 340 7.37 5.83 -23.66
CA THR A 340 7.10 5.81 -22.21
C THR A 340 5.70 6.34 -21.87
N PRO A 341 5.24 7.51 -22.37
CA PRO A 341 3.90 8.01 -22.05
C PRO A 341 2.78 7.06 -22.51
N VAL A 342 2.93 6.42 -23.66
CA VAL A 342 1.93 5.48 -24.20
C VAL A 342 1.92 4.18 -23.39
N ASN A 343 3.08 3.63 -23.03
CA ASN A 343 3.16 2.46 -22.17
C ASN A 343 2.50 2.75 -20.81
N VAL A 344 2.83 3.89 -20.20
CA VAL A 344 2.26 4.34 -18.91
C VAL A 344 0.74 4.47 -18.99
N LEU A 345 0.20 5.09 -20.05
CA LEU A 345 -1.24 5.21 -20.26
C LEU A 345 -1.90 3.84 -20.39
N LEU A 346 -1.38 2.96 -21.25
CA LEU A 346 -1.94 1.62 -21.49
C LEU A 346 -1.91 0.75 -20.24
N ARG A 347 -0.81 0.78 -19.47
CA ARG A 347 -0.70 0.06 -18.18
C ARG A 347 -1.70 0.60 -17.17
N THR A 348 -1.89 1.92 -17.12
CA THR A 348 -2.88 2.55 -16.24
C THR A 348 -4.30 2.11 -16.61
N LEU A 349 -4.64 2.04 -17.90
CA LEU A 349 -5.94 1.53 -18.36
C LEU A 349 -6.14 0.05 -17.99
N ILE A 350 -5.11 -0.80 -18.17
CA ILE A 350 -5.16 -2.21 -17.76
C ILE A 350 -5.41 -2.32 -16.25
N VAL A 351 -4.73 -1.49 -15.45
CA VAL A 351 -4.88 -1.43 -14.00
C VAL A 351 -6.27 -0.96 -13.59
N ILE A 352 -6.84 0.04 -14.28
CA ILE A 352 -8.21 0.51 -14.04
C ILE A 352 -9.21 -0.62 -14.30
N VAL A 353 -9.13 -1.26 -15.46
CA VAL A 353 -10.02 -2.38 -15.81
C VAL A 353 -9.86 -3.53 -14.83
N GLY A 354 -8.62 -3.91 -14.50
CA GLY A 354 -8.32 -4.96 -13.53
C GLY A 354 -8.87 -4.64 -12.14
N GLY A 355 -8.72 -3.39 -11.68
CA GLY A 355 -9.20 -2.95 -10.37
C GLY A 355 -10.72 -3.01 -10.28
N ILE A 356 -11.43 -2.56 -11.33
CA ILE A 356 -12.89 -2.67 -11.42
C ILE A 356 -13.34 -4.13 -11.40
N VAL A 357 -12.68 -5.00 -12.17
CA VAL A 357 -13.02 -6.44 -12.19
C VAL A 357 -12.85 -7.06 -10.80
N ILE A 358 -11.72 -6.80 -10.11
CA ILE A 358 -11.49 -7.34 -8.77
C ILE A 358 -12.48 -6.76 -7.76
N TYR A 359 -12.80 -5.47 -7.85
CA TYR A 359 -13.83 -4.82 -7.01
C TYR A 359 -15.18 -5.54 -7.16
N CYS A 360 -15.63 -5.77 -8.39
CA CYS A 360 -16.89 -6.46 -8.67
C CYS A 360 -16.86 -7.90 -8.14
N LEU A 361 -15.80 -8.66 -8.44
CA LEU A 361 -15.65 -10.05 -7.99
C LEU A 361 -15.62 -10.16 -6.47
N TYR A 362 -14.98 -9.21 -5.78
CA TYR A 362 -14.95 -9.17 -4.33
C TYR A 362 -16.35 -9.02 -3.76
N TYR A 363 -17.07 -7.96 -4.12
CA TYR A 363 -18.40 -7.73 -3.55
C TYR A 363 -19.42 -8.80 -3.95
N GLN A 364 -19.23 -9.44 -5.11
CA GLN A 364 -20.11 -10.53 -5.57
C GLN A 364 -19.80 -11.87 -4.90
N TYR A 365 -18.54 -12.23 -4.64
CA TYR A 365 -18.15 -13.59 -4.27
C TYR A 365 -17.36 -13.73 -2.96
N ALA A 366 -16.89 -12.64 -2.35
CA ALA A 366 -16.06 -12.71 -1.14
C ALA A 366 -16.76 -13.46 0.01
N HIS A 367 -18.08 -13.32 0.14
CA HIS A 367 -18.82 -14.01 1.20
C HIS A 367 -18.78 -15.55 1.06
N LEU A 368 -18.69 -16.07 -0.17
CA LEU A 368 -18.56 -17.51 -0.42
C LEU A 368 -17.12 -17.97 -0.17
N VAL A 369 -16.16 -17.25 -0.75
CA VAL A 369 -14.76 -17.66 -0.82
C VAL A 369 -13.98 -17.34 0.46
N LEU A 370 -14.18 -16.15 1.03
CA LEU A 370 -13.40 -15.62 2.15
C LEU A 370 -14.12 -15.73 3.51
N GLY A 371 -15.39 -16.14 3.51
CA GLY A 371 -16.19 -16.30 4.74
C GLY A 371 -16.72 -14.99 5.31
N THR A 372 -16.64 -13.89 4.55
CA THR A 372 -17.14 -12.58 4.94
C THR A 372 -18.67 -12.48 4.78
N GLN A 373 -19.29 -11.43 5.30
CA GLN A 373 -20.76 -11.27 5.29
C GLN A 373 -21.22 -10.37 4.16
N LYS A 374 -22.21 -10.77 3.37
CA LYS A 374 -22.67 -10.01 2.20
C LYS A 374 -23.05 -8.55 2.56
N GLY A 375 -22.59 -7.58 1.75
CA GLY A 375 -22.87 -6.16 1.95
C GLY A 375 -21.69 -5.25 1.58
N PHE A 376 -21.95 -4.03 1.15
CA PHE A 376 -20.88 -3.05 0.90
C PHE A 376 -20.26 -2.53 2.19
N SER A 377 -21.11 -2.13 3.14
CA SER A 377 -20.70 -1.47 4.38
C SER A 377 -20.67 -2.38 5.60
N HIS A 378 -20.87 -3.69 5.42
CA HIS A 378 -20.94 -4.61 6.57
C HIS A 378 -19.64 -4.53 7.38
N PRO A 379 -19.67 -4.47 8.73
CA PRO A 379 -18.46 -4.33 9.54
C PRO A 379 -17.41 -5.44 9.34
N GLN A 380 -17.86 -6.61 8.88
CA GLN A 380 -17.01 -7.75 8.49
C GLN A 380 -16.68 -7.77 6.97
N GLN A 381 -16.84 -6.66 6.26
CA GLN A 381 -16.39 -6.50 4.87
C GLN A 381 -15.30 -5.43 4.85
N PHE A 382 -14.06 -5.90 4.97
CA PHE A 382 -12.84 -5.09 4.95
C PHE A 382 -11.96 -5.60 3.80
N PRO A 383 -12.22 -5.16 2.55
CA PRO A 383 -11.47 -5.60 1.37
C PRO A 383 -9.97 -5.33 1.46
N MET A 384 -9.53 -4.37 2.29
CA MET A 384 -8.09 -4.11 2.45
C MET A 384 -7.33 -5.34 2.96
N ILE A 385 -7.91 -6.13 3.86
CA ILE A 385 -7.22 -7.27 4.48
C ILE A 385 -6.86 -8.33 3.43
N PRO A 386 -7.80 -8.92 2.67
CA PRO A 386 -7.45 -9.94 1.67
C PRO A 386 -6.57 -9.37 0.56
N MET A 387 -6.78 -8.12 0.13
CA MET A 387 -5.96 -7.54 -0.92
C MET A 387 -4.51 -7.33 -0.47
N ILE A 388 -4.28 -6.75 0.71
CA ILE A 388 -2.92 -6.57 1.26
C ILE A 388 -2.30 -7.91 1.63
N TRP A 389 -3.08 -8.87 2.13
CA TRP A 389 -2.58 -10.21 2.43
C TRP A 389 -2.03 -10.89 1.17
N LEU A 390 -2.75 -10.82 0.05
CA LEU A 390 -2.28 -11.28 -1.24
C LEU A 390 -1.02 -10.53 -1.70
N ILE A 391 -1.00 -9.20 -1.54
CA ILE A 391 0.18 -8.38 -1.85
C ILE A 391 1.39 -8.82 -1.03
N ASN A 392 1.26 -9.05 0.27
CA ASN A 392 2.36 -9.52 1.12
C ASN A 392 2.94 -10.84 0.61
N ILE A 393 2.07 -11.78 0.20
CA ILE A 393 2.49 -13.05 -0.41
C ILE A 393 3.24 -12.82 -1.73
N TRP A 394 2.78 -11.89 -2.56
CA TRP A 394 3.50 -11.51 -3.78
C TRP A 394 4.83 -10.83 -3.50
N LEU A 395 4.93 -9.96 -2.50
CA LEU A 395 6.20 -9.35 -2.09
C LEU A 395 7.17 -10.41 -1.59
N ILE A 396 6.72 -11.40 -0.81
CA ILE A 396 7.54 -12.54 -0.40
C ILE A 396 7.96 -13.36 -1.62
N ASN A 397 7.02 -13.70 -2.50
CA ASN A 397 7.33 -14.48 -3.69
C ASN A 397 8.33 -13.75 -4.60
N TRP A 398 8.14 -12.46 -4.81
CA TRP A 398 8.95 -11.66 -5.70
C TRP A 398 10.28 -11.26 -5.06
N TRP A 399 10.30 -10.64 -3.88
CA TRP A 399 11.52 -10.15 -3.21
C TRP A 399 12.31 -11.28 -2.53
N PHE A 400 11.64 -12.17 -1.79
CA PHE A 400 12.34 -13.19 -1.01
C PHE A 400 12.59 -14.46 -1.83
N MET A 401 11.62 -14.92 -2.62
CA MET A 401 11.71 -16.16 -3.39
C MET A 401 12.12 -15.97 -4.85
N ASP A 402 12.57 -14.79 -5.26
CA ASP A 402 13.03 -14.50 -6.63
C ASP A 402 12.08 -14.95 -7.75
N GLY A 403 10.76 -14.86 -7.49
CA GLY A 403 9.73 -15.29 -8.44
C GLY A 403 9.69 -16.81 -8.66
N TRP A 404 10.15 -17.63 -7.72
CA TRP A 404 9.98 -19.09 -7.82
C TRP A 404 8.49 -19.49 -7.83
N PRO A 405 8.06 -20.49 -8.63
CA PRO A 405 8.87 -21.37 -9.48
C PRO A 405 9.08 -20.87 -10.91
N GLY A 406 8.34 -19.86 -11.37
CA GLY A 406 8.32 -19.40 -12.76
C GLY A 406 9.57 -18.67 -13.23
N TRP A 407 10.33 -18.07 -12.31
CA TRP A 407 11.51 -17.28 -12.63
C TRP A 407 12.82 -17.92 -12.14
N ARG A 408 13.87 -17.71 -12.92
CA ARG A 408 15.26 -17.98 -12.56
C ARG A 408 15.96 -16.66 -12.37
N ARG A 409 16.66 -16.55 -11.25
CA ARG A 409 17.47 -15.38 -10.93
C ARG A 409 18.84 -15.48 -11.60
N GLU A 410 19.23 -14.40 -12.24
CA GLU A 410 20.58 -14.11 -12.72
C GLU A 410 21.04 -12.76 -12.13
N PHE A 411 22.33 -12.47 -12.22
CA PHE A 411 22.90 -11.21 -11.75
C PHE A 411 23.35 -10.38 -12.94
N ARG A 412 23.03 -9.09 -12.87
CA ARG A 412 23.42 -8.12 -13.87
C ARG A 412 24.86 -7.72 -13.66
N SER A 413 25.60 -7.48 -14.74
CA SER A 413 26.91 -6.86 -14.62
C SER A 413 26.77 -5.36 -14.33
N VAL A 414 27.80 -4.73 -13.79
CA VAL A 414 27.81 -3.28 -13.53
C VAL A 414 27.63 -2.50 -14.83
N GLU A 415 28.18 -3.01 -15.94
CA GLU A 415 28.02 -2.42 -17.27
C GLU A 415 26.57 -2.51 -17.75
N GLU A 416 25.88 -3.64 -17.54
CA GLU A 416 24.46 -3.77 -17.88
C GLU A 416 23.58 -2.79 -17.07
N ILE A 417 23.94 -2.51 -15.83
CA ILE A 417 23.20 -1.55 -14.99
C ILE A 417 23.40 -0.13 -15.50
N ARG A 418 24.66 0.27 -15.74
CA ARG A 418 24.97 1.59 -16.29
C ARG A 418 24.37 1.82 -17.67
N ALA A 419 24.35 0.78 -18.52
CA ALA A 419 23.75 0.87 -19.84
C ALA A 419 22.23 1.11 -19.76
N ASP A 420 21.53 0.43 -18.85
CA ASP A 420 20.10 0.64 -18.63
C ASP A 420 19.81 2.01 -18.00
N GLU A 421 20.64 2.48 -17.06
CA GLU A 421 20.54 3.83 -16.50
C GLU A 421 20.68 4.89 -17.59
N HIS A 422 21.69 4.77 -18.46
CA HIS A 422 21.88 5.68 -19.58
C HIS A 422 20.71 5.62 -20.57
N ALA A 423 20.24 4.43 -20.93
CA ALA A 423 19.09 4.25 -21.81
C ALA A 423 17.80 4.83 -21.20
N PHE A 424 17.65 4.75 -19.88
CA PHE A 424 16.53 5.37 -19.17
C PHE A 424 16.62 6.89 -19.18
N GLU A 425 17.81 7.47 -18.96
CA GLU A 425 18.05 8.91 -19.04
C GLU A 425 17.75 9.46 -20.45
N GLU A 426 18.20 8.76 -21.50
CA GLU A 426 17.92 9.15 -22.88
C GLU A 426 16.41 9.11 -23.21
N ARG A 427 15.72 8.03 -22.81
CA ARG A 427 14.27 7.89 -23.01
C ARG A 427 13.46 8.89 -22.19
N SER A 428 14.00 9.32 -21.06
CA SER A 428 13.38 10.27 -20.12
C SER A 428 13.82 11.72 -20.36
N ALA A 429 14.42 12.01 -21.52
CA ALA A 429 14.80 13.36 -21.87
C ALA A 429 13.59 14.18 -22.34
N TRP A 430 13.31 15.29 -21.65
CA TRP A 430 12.31 16.27 -22.10
C TRP A 430 12.70 16.86 -23.46
N SER A 431 11.72 17.00 -24.35
CA SER A 431 11.85 17.66 -25.65
C SER A 431 10.69 18.65 -25.84
N PRO A 432 10.93 19.87 -26.38
CA PRO A 432 9.86 20.79 -26.75
C PRO A 432 8.81 20.20 -27.71
N ALA A 433 9.18 19.19 -28.50
CA ALA A 433 8.25 18.47 -29.37
C ALA A 433 7.16 17.70 -28.60
N MET A 434 7.30 17.51 -27.28
CA MET A 434 6.29 16.89 -26.42
C MET A 434 5.15 17.85 -26.05
N VAL A 435 5.32 19.16 -26.20
CA VAL A 435 4.33 20.18 -25.78
C VAL A 435 2.95 20.00 -26.43
N PRO A 436 2.83 19.80 -27.77
CA PRO A 436 1.52 19.58 -28.37
C PRO A 436 0.82 18.32 -27.81
N GLY A 437 1.58 17.24 -27.60
CA GLY A 437 1.06 16.01 -27.00
C GLY A 437 0.59 16.21 -25.57
N LEU A 438 1.29 17.01 -24.77
CA LEU A 438 0.89 17.38 -23.41
C LEU A 438 -0.43 18.16 -23.42
N VAL A 439 -0.55 19.18 -24.27
CA VAL A 439 -1.77 20.00 -24.37
C VAL A 439 -2.96 19.14 -24.80
N VAL A 440 -2.81 18.32 -25.84
CA VAL A 440 -3.87 17.39 -26.29
C VAL A 440 -4.23 16.39 -25.19
N GLY A 441 -3.23 15.85 -24.48
CA GLY A 441 -3.44 14.94 -23.37
C GLY A 441 -4.24 15.56 -22.23
N ILE A 442 -3.97 16.81 -21.87
CA ILE A 442 -4.72 17.56 -20.84
C ILE A 442 -6.17 17.74 -21.30
N VAL A 443 -6.39 18.23 -22.52
CA VAL A 443 -7.75 18.46 -23.05
C VAL A 443 -8.55 17.15 -23.12
N ALA A 444 -7.93 16.08 -23.63
CA ALA A 444 -8.56 14.76 -23.68
C ALA A 444 -8.84 14.21 -22.28
N GLY A 445 -7.93 14.37 -21.33
CA GLY A 445 -8.12 13.96 -19.94
C GLY A 445 -9.30 14.67 -19.27
N VAL A 446 -9.43 15.98 -19.49
CA VAL A 446 -10.58 16.76 -18.99
C VAL A 446 -11.88 16.29 -19.64
N ALA A 447 -11.90 16.06 -20.96
CA ALA A 447 -13.08 15.55 -21.66
C ALA A 447 -13.50 14.15 -21.14
N VAL A 448 -12.53 13.25 -20.94
CA VAL A 448 -12.76 11.91 -20.38
C VAL A 448 -13.30 12.00 -18.95
N TYR A 449 -12.76 12.89 -18.12
CA TYR A 449 -13.28 13.12 -16.76
C TYR A 449 -14.77 13.47 -16.77
N PHE A 450 -15.18 14.46 -17.58
CA PHE A 450 -16.59 14.83 -17.68
C PHE A 450 -17.47 13.73 -18.27
N ALA A 451 -16.95 12.96 -19.23
CA ALA A 451 -17.66 11.80 -19.78
C ALA A 451 -17.90 10.72 -18.71
N ILE A 452 -16.91 10.43 -17.86
CA ILE A 452 -17.04 9.47 -16.75
C ILE A 452 -18.08 9.99 -15.74
N VAL A 453 -17.98 11.26 -15.32
CA VAL A 453 -18.93 11.86 -14.38
C VAL A 453 -20.37 11.78 -14.90
N ALA A 454 -20.58 12.02 -16.19
CA ALA A 454 -21.91 11.91 -16.81
C ALA A 454 -22.42 10.46 -16.89
N ALA A 455 -21.53 9.48 -17.09
CA ALA A 455 -21.91 8.08 -17.25
C ALA A 455 -22.11 7.32 -15.93
N LEU A 456 -21.43 7.72 -14.85
CA LEU A 456 -21.44 7.04 -13.55
C LEU A 456 -22.86 6.81 -12.97
N PRO A 457 -23.77 7.80 -12.95
CA PRO A 457 -25.14 7.58 -12.45
C PRO A 457 -25.90 6.53 -13.26
N TRP A 458 -25.69 6.48 -14.57
CA TRP A 458 -26.30 5.48 -15.44
C TRP A 458 -25.80 4.07 -15.11
N PHE A 459 -24.49 3.90 -14.92
CA PHE A 459 -23.92 2.62 -14.51
C PHE A 459 -24.45 2.19 -13.13
N SER A 460 -24.52 3.11 -12.16
CA SER A 460 -25.07 2.81 -10.82
C SER A 460 -26.50 2.27 -10.88
N ALA A 461 -27.35 2.91 -11.69
CA ALA A 461 -28.77 2.53 -11.79
C ALA A 461 -29.00 1.16 -12.44
N HIS A 462 -28.06 0.67 -13.26
CA HIS A 462 -28.25 -0.55 -14.06
C HIS A 462 -27.39 -1.74 -13.59
N PHE A 463 -26.35 -1.50 -12.78
CA PHE A 463 -25.44 -2.55 -12.30
C PHE A 463 -25.53 -2.73 -10.78
N THR A 464 -26.29 -3.72 -10.33
CA THR A 464 -26.38 -4.09 -8.91
C THR A 464 -25.36 -5.19 -8.59
N LEU A 465 -24.28 -4.83 -7.89
CA LEU A 465 -23.22 -5.80 -7.48
C LEU A 465 -23.60 -6.61 -6.24
N VAL A 466 -24.37 -6.04 -5.33
CA VAL A 466 -24.82 -6.67 -4.09
C VAL A 466 -26.34 -6.71 -4.08
N GLN A 467 -26.91 -7.91 -4.25
CA GLN A 467 -28.35 -8.17 -4.12
C GLN A 467 -28.81 -8.26 -2.67
#